data_AF-A0A8S2Z469-F1
#
_entry.id   AF-A0A8S2Z469-F1
#
_cell.length_a   1.000
_cell.length_b   1.000
_cell.length_c   1.000
_cell.angle_alpha   90.00
_cell.angle_beta   90.00
_cell.angle_gamma   90.00
#
_symmetry.space_group_name_H-M   'P 1'
#
loop_
_entity.id
_entity.type
_entity.pdbx_description
1 polymer ?
#
loop_
_entity_poly.entity_id
_entity_poly.type
_entity_poly.pdbx_seq_one_letter_code
_entity_poly.pdbx_strand_id
1 'polypeptide(L)' 'IEEKVGEAKITSVKIDEARELYRPAAARASLVYFIMNDLCRIHPMYQFSLKAFKVVFASAIEKAEPSDDVKIRVHNLIDS' A
#
# COMPACT_ATOMS: atom_id res chain seq x y z
N ILE A 1 -23.14 -6.73 -25.56
CA ILE A 1 -23.20 -6.61 -24.08
C ILE A 1 -22.43 -7.78 -23.44
N GLU A 2 -22.68 -9.02 -23.87
CA GLU A 2 -21.95 -10.20 -23.38
C GLU A 2 -20.43 -10.14 -23.57
N GLU A 3 -19.94 -9.61 -24.70
CA GLU A 3 -18.50 -9.48 -24.97
C GLU A 3 -17.80 -8.55 -23.95
N LYS A 4 -18.37 -7.37 -23.68
CA LYS A 4 -17.86 -6.44 -22.64
C LYS A 4 -17.92 -7.03 -21.24
N VAL A 5 -18.91 -7.88 -20.95
CA VAL A 5 -19.01 -8.58 -19.66
C VAL A 5 -17.92 -9.65 -19.53
N GLY A 6 -17.62 -10.37 -20.61
CA GLY A 6 -16.50 -11.32 -20.68
C GLY A 6 -15.14 -10.65 -20.45
N GLU A 7 -14.89 -9.53 -21.13
CA GLU A 7 -13.67 -8.73 -20.97
C GLU A 7 -13.51 -8.15 -19.56
N ALA A 8 -14.60 -7.66 -18.96
CA ALA A 8 -14.58 -7.14 -17.60
C ALA A 8 -14.19 -8.22 -16.59
N LYS A 9 -14.67 -9.45 -16.78
CA LYS A 9 -14.35 -10.58 -15.91
C LYS A 9 -12.87 -10.95 -15.97
N ILE A 10 -12.29 -11.01 -17.17
CA ILE A 10 -10.85 -11.27 -17.37
C ILE A 10 -10.01 -10.16 -16.75
N THR A 11 -10.44 -8.90 -16.92
CA THR A 11 -9.73 -7.74 -16.36
C THR A 11 -9.77 -7.74 -14.84
N SER A 12 -10.91 -8.10 -14.23
CA SER A 12 -11.04 -8.21 -12.78
C SER A 12 -10.07 -9.21 -12.18
N VAL A 13 -9.93 -10.39 -12.81
CA VAL A 13 -8.99 -11.42 -12.33
C VAL A 13 -7.56 -10.90 -12.37
N LYS A 14 -7.14 -10.24 -13.45
CA LYS A 14 -5.80 -9.66 -13.57
C LYS A 14 -5.55 -8.56 -12.53
N ILE A 15 -6.56 -7.74 -12.23
CA ILE A 15 -6.47 -6.71 -11.19
C ILE A 15 -6.30 -7.36 -9.83
N ASP A 16 -7.09 -8.39 -9.51
CA ASP A 16 -7.01 -9.06 -8.22
C ASP A 16 -5.67 -9.79 -8.05
N GLU A 17 -5.18 -10.47 -9.08
CA GLU A 17 -3.82 -11.04 -9.09
C GLU A 17 -2.75 -9.98 -8.82
N ALA A 18 -2.81 -8.83 -9.51
CA ALA A 18 -1.87 -7.74 -9.29
C ALA A 18 -1.98 -7.15 -7.86
N ARG A 19 -3.18 -7.05 -7.30
CA ARG A 19 -3.40 -6.56 -5.93
C ARG A 19 -2.80 -7.48 -4.88
N GLU A 20 -2.90 -8.79 -5.08
CA GLU A 20 -2.33 -9.77 -4.15
C GLU A 20 -0.80 -9.64 -4.03
N LEU A 21 -0.12 -9.31 -5.14
CA LEU A 21 1.34 -9.11 -5.14
C LEU A 21 1.78 -7.99 -4.19
N TYR A 22 0.99 -6.91 -4.07
CA TYR A 22 1.31 -5.76 -3.21
C TYR A 22 0.68 -5.84 -1.81
N ARG A 23 -0.14 -6.86 -1.53
CA ARG A 23 -0.78 -7.06 -0.22
C ARG A 23 0.22 -7.06 0.96
N PRO A 24 1.43 -7.66 0.86
CA PRO A 24 2.42 -7.59 1.94
C PRO A 24 2.87 -6.16 2.28
N ALA A 25 3.10 -5.32 1.25
CA ALA A 25 3.46 -3.91 1.46
C ALA A 25 2.32 -3.13 2.12
N ALA A 26 1.08 -3.37 1.69
CA ALA A 26 -0.11 -2.77 2.32
C ALA A 26 -0.30 -3.19 3.78
N ALA A 27 -0.02 -4.46 4.11
CA ALA A 27 -0.06 -4.95 5.49
C ALA A 27 0.98 -4.25 6.38
N ARG A 28 2.20 -4.08 5.88
CA ARG A 28 3.26 -3.33 6.58
C ARG A 28 2.85 -1.88 6.82
N ALA A 29 2.35 -1.20 5.79
CA ALA A 29 1.88 0.19 5.91
C ALA A 29 0.75 0.34 6.93
N SER A 30 -0.19 -0.61 6.94
CA SER A 30 -1.30 -0.63 7.90
C SER A 30 -0.79 -0.77 9.33
N LEU A 31 0.17 -1.67 9.57
CA LEU A 31 0.79 -1.85 10.88
C LEU A 31 1.46 -0.56 11.37
N VAL A 32 2.24 0.11 10.52
CA VAL A 32 2.91 1.37 10.87
C VAL A 32 1.89 2.45 11.22
N TYR A 33 0.80 2.57 10.46
CA TYR A 33 -0.26 3.53 10.76
C TYR A 33 -0.89 3.29 12.13
N PHE A 34 -1.22 2.04 12.47
CA PHE A 34 -1.82 1.73 13.76
C PHE A 34 -0.86 1.97 14.93
N ILE A 35 0.42 1.63 14.77
CA ILE A 35 1.45 1.95 15.78
C ILE A 35 1.55 3.47 15.98
N MET A 36 1.57 4.25 14.89
CA MET A 36 1.60 5.71 14.97
C MET A 36 0.34 6.25 15.65
N ASN A 37 -0.82 5.66 15.38
CA ASN A 37 -2.07 6.05 16.04
C ASN A 37 -2.04 5.72 17.54
N ASP A 38 -1.42 4.61 17.95
CA ASP A 38 -1.29 4.24 19.36
C ASP A 38 -0.36 5.18 20.16
N LEU A 39 0.51 5.96 19.50
CA LEU A 39 1.36 6.95 20.19
C LEU A 39 0.54 8.01 20.93
N CYS A 40 -0.68 8.31 20.48
CA CYS A 40 -1.56 9.25 21.19
C CYS A 40 -1.93 8.77 22.61
N ARG A 41 -1.84 7.46 22.88
CA ARG A 41 -2.07 6.87 24.20
C ARG A 41 -0.95 7.19 25.19
N ILE A 42 0.25 7.48 24.70
CA ILE A 42 1.38 7.92 25.53
C ILE A 42 1.24 9.41 25.84
N HIS A 43 1.00 10.22 24.81
CA HIS A 43 0.78 11.65 24.99
C HIS A 43 -0.11 12.23 23.86
N PRO A 44 -1.12 13.07 24.16
CA PRO A 44 -2.04 13.61 23.14
C PRO A 44 -1.38 14.39 21.99
N MET A 45 -0.19 14.96 22.22
CA MET A 45 0.59 15.66 21.19
C MET A 45 0.98 14.74 20.01
N TYR A 46 1.06 13.43 20.20
CA TYR A 46 1.38 12.45 19.15
C TYR A 46 0.15 11.96 18.37
N GLN A 47 -0.92 12.75 18.34
CA GLN A 47 -2.07 12.44 17.50
C GLN A 47 -1.80 12.86 16.05
N PHE A 48 -1.68 11.86 15.17
CA PHE A 48 -1.48 12.07 13.74
C PHE A 48 -2.75 11.74 12.95
N SER A 49 -3.00 12.49 11.88
CA SER A 49 -4.12 12.20 10.99
C SER A 49 -3.74 11.20 9.90
N LEU A 50 -4.72 10.44 9.42
CA LEU A 50 -4.56 9.59 8.23
C LEU A 50 -4.11 10.40 6.99
N LYS A 51 -4.50 11.68 6.90
CA LYS A 51 -4.06 12.56 5.80
C LYS A 51 -2.55 12.79 5.86
N ALA A 52 -2.01 13.10 7.04
CA ALA A 52 -0.57 13.29 7.22
C ALA A 52 0.21 12.01 6.91
N PHE A 53 -0.28 10.85 7.40
CA PHE A 53 0.31 9.55 7.08
C PHE A 53 0.36 9.30 5.56
N LYS A 54 -0.75 9.54 4.84
CA LYS A 54 -0.81 9.34 3.39
C LYS A 54 0.21 10.16 2.60
N VAL A 55 0.49 11.39 3.04
CA VAL A 55 1.50 12.25 2.41
C VAL A 55 2.90 11.64 2.55
N VAL A 56 3.26 11.23 3.75
CA VAL A 56 4.57 10.60 4.01
C VAL A 56 4.68 9.25 3.29
N PHE A 57 3.61 8.46 3.33
CA PHE A 57 3.56 7.16 2.65
C PHE A 57 3.70 7.28 1.12
N ALA A 58 3.04 8.26 0.50
CA ALA A 58 3.22 8.54 -0.93
C ALA A 58 4.68 8.93 -1.25
N SER A 59 5.28 9.80 -0.43
CA SER A 59 6.69 10.17 -0.59
C SER A 59 7.64 8.97 -0.42
N ALA A 60 7.34 8.04 0.48
CA ALA A 60 8.12 6.81 0.65
C ALA A 60 8.04 5.91 -0.59
N ILE A 61 6.85 5.76 -1.20
CA ILE A 61 6.67 5.00 -2.44
C ILE A 61 7.48 5.61 -3.60
N GLU A 62 7.50 6.94 -3.70
CA GLU A 62 8.26 7.67 -4.72
C GLU A 62 9.78 7.52 -4.54
N LYS A 63 10.26 7.45 -3.30
CA LYS A 63 11.68 7.33 -2.97
C LYS A 63 12.20 5.89 -3.04
N ALA A 64 11.34 4.90 -2.83
CA ALA A 64 11.72 3.50 -2.91
C ALA A 64 12.26 3.16 -4.30
N GLU A 65 13.34 2.40 -4.37
CA GLU A 65 14.00 2.04 -5.64
C GLU A 65 13.02 1.32 -6.60
N PRO A 66 12.84 1.80 -7.84
CA PRO A 66 11.97 1.16 -8.82
C PRO A 66 12.57 -0.17 -9.30
N SER A 67 11.73 -1.11 -9.68
CA SER A 67 12.15 -2.38 -10.27
C SER A 67 11.04 -2.95 -11.15
N ASP A 68 11.41 -3.54 -12.29
CA ASP A 68 10.49 -4.24 -13.19
C ASP A 68 10.06 -5.60 -12.61
N ASP A 69 10.85 -6.18 -11.70
CA ASP A 69 10.46 -7.38 -10.96
C ASP A 69 9.58 -6.97 -9.77
N VAL A 70 8.31 -7.37 -9.81
CA VAL A 70 7.33 -7.04 -8.76
C VAL A 70 7.78 -7.52 -7.38
N LYS A 71 8.49 -8.66 -7.28
CA LYS A 71 8.97 -9.16 -5.98
C LYS A 71 10.04 -8.23 -5.41
N ILE A 72 10.97 -7.79 -6.25
CA ILE A 72 12.01 -6.82 -5.85
C ILE A 72 11.36 -5.49 -5.52
N ARG A 73 10.41 -5.02 -6.34
CA ARG A 73 9.69 -3.77 -6.08
C ARG A 73 8.94 -3.81 -4.74
N VAL A 74 8.23 -4.90 -4.43
CA VAL A 74 7.52 -5.07 -3.16
C VAL A 74 8.49 -5.11 -1.99
N HIS A 75 9.65 -5.75 -2.15
CA HIS A 75 10.69 -5.73 -1.13
C HIS A 75 11.21 -4.31 -0.88
N ASN A 76 11.55 -3.57 -1.93
CA ASN A 76 12.01 -2.18 -1.83
C ASN A 76 10.98 -1.27 -1.15
N LEU A 77 9.68 -1.49 -1.39
CA LEU A 77 8.57 -0.76 -0.76
C LEU A 77 8.38 -1.08 0.73
N ILE A 78 8.91 -2.20 1.22
CA ILE A 78 8.82 -2.63 2.62
C ILE A 78 10.05 -2.20 3.42
N ASP A 79 11.22 -2.17 2.78
CA ASP A 79 12.52 -1.88 3.41
C ASP A 79 12.87 -0.38 3.46
N SER A 80 12.36 0.42 2.50
CA SER A 80 12.54 1.88 2.48
C SER A 80 11.88 2.60 3.65
#